data_AF-A0A352IZ65-F1
#
_entry.id   AF-A0A352IZ65-F1
#
_cell.length_a   1.000
_cell.length_b   1.000
_cell.length_c   1.000
_cell.angle_alpha   90.00
_cell.angle_beta   90.00
_cell.angle_gamma   90.00
#
_symmetry.space_group_name_H-M   'P 1'
#
loop_
_entity.id
_entity.type
_entity.pdbx_description
1 polymer ?
#
loop_
_entity_poly.entity_id
_entity_poly.type
_entity_poly.pdbx_seq_one_letter_code
_entity_poly.pdbx_strand_id
1 'polypeptide(L)'
;MWFRFLMVFALAQLLAFPTIGSEQPVEAVSNSDTPEKPDRSPRVPTFPIQGDLAGELGVFETRYEDTFAGIGNRLAMGYLELVKANPGVDPWLPGEGTTITL
;
A
#
# COMPACT_ATOMS: atom_id res chain seq x y z
N MET A 1 4.26 67.35 20.04
CA MET A 1 4.46 66.36 18.96
C MET A 1 5.10 65.08 19.49
N TRP A 2 4.53 64.52 20.56
CA TRP A 2 5.08 63.37 21.32
C TRP A 2 4.58 62.01 20.77
N PHE A 3 3.58 62.01 19.88
CA PHE A 3 2.91 60.79 19.42
C PHE A 3 3.51 60.14 18.15
N ARG A 4 4.50 60.77 17.48
CA ARG A 4 5.09 60.23 16.24
C ARG A 4 6.39 59.45 16.46
N PHE A 5 7.06 59.64 17.60
CA PHE A 5 8.27 58.88 17.93
C PHE A 5 7.98 57.48 18.50
N LEU A 6 6.76 57.25 19.01
CA LEU A 6 6.33 55.94 19.51
C LEU A 6 6.10 54.91 18.38
N MET A 7 5.98 55.36 17.13
CA MET A 7 5.57 54.54 15.99
C MET A 7 6.74 54.02 15.14
N VAL A 8 7.98 54.46 15.41
CA VAL A 8 9.19 53.95 14.74
C VAL A 8 9.88 52.86 15.58
N PHE A 9 9.69 52.89 16.90
CA PHE A 9 10.22 51.83 17.79
C PHE A 9 9.47 50.50 17.66
N ALA A 10 8.23 50.53 17.16
CA ALA A 10 7.39 49.34 16.95
C ALA A 10 7.71 48.55 15.66
N LEU A 11 8.41 49.15 14.69
CA LEU A 11 8.72 48.50 13.40
C LEU A 11 10.11 47.82 13.40
N ALA A 12 10.97 48.14 14.36
CA ALA A 12 12.33 47.59 14.48
C ALA A 12 12.43 46.31 15.33
N GLN A 13 11.36 45.88 16.00
CA GLN A 13 11.34 44.61 16.75
C GLN A 13 10.94 43.39 15.91
N LEU A 14 10.62 43.57 14.63
CA LEU A 14 10.32 42.46 13.72
C LEU A 14 11.57 41.84 13.04
N LEU A 15 12.78 42.09 13.57
CA LEU A 15 14.06 41.60 13.03
C LEU A 15 14.84 40.70 14.00
N ALA A 16 14.25 40.27 15.11
CA ALA A 16 14.92 39.44 16.11
C ALA A 16 14.04 38.30 16.65
N PHE A 17 13.26 37.66 15.79
CA PHE A 17 12.82 36.30 16.11
C PHE A 17 13.98 35.37 15.77
N PRO A 18 14.59 34.68 16.75
CA PRO A 18 15.44 33.55 16.40
C PRO A 18 14.54 32.60 15.62
N THR A 19 15.02 32.17 14.46
CA THR A 19 14.48 30.98 13.81
C THR A 19 14.60 29.86 14.83
N ILE A 20 13.53 29.58 15.56
CA ILE A 20 13.34 28.26 16.15
C ILE A 20 13.44 27.35 14.94
N GLY A 21 14.57 26.64 14.86
CA GLY A 21 14.75 25.62 13.86
C GLY A 21 13.52 24.75 13.93
N SER A 22 12.82 24.62 12.81
CA SER A 22 12.00 23.44 12.59
C SER A 22 12.98 22.27 12.65
N GLU A 23 13.25 21.75 13.84
CA GLU A 23 13.46 20.32 13.98
C GLU A 23 12.15 19.74 13.41
N GLN A 24 12.19 19.41 12.11
CA GLN A 24 11.33 18.36 11.60
C GLN A 24 11.41 17.27 12.67
N PRO A 25 10.27 16.77 13.18
CA PRO A 25 10.32 15.54 13.93
C PRO A 25 11.07 14.60 13.02
N VAL A 26 12.28 14.21 13.44
CA VAL A 26 12.99 13.08 12.86
C VAL A 26 11.92 12.02 12.82
N GLU A 27 11.48 11.73 11.60
CA GLU A 27 10.50 10.71 11.30
C GLU A 27 11.04 9.51 12.02
N ALA A 28 10.45 9.23 13.18
CA ALA A 28 10.86 8.13 14.00
C ALA A 28 10.74 6.98 13.04
N VAL A 29 11.88 6.39 12.68
CA VAL A 29 11.92 5.16 11.92
C VAL A 29 11.09 4.22 12.76
N SER A 30 9.82 4.13 12.37
CA SER A 30 8.85 3.25 12.96
C SER A 30 9.35 1.91 12.46
N ASN A 31 10.27 1.32 13.23
CA ASN A 31 10.53 -0.10 13.20
C ASN A 31 9.24 -0.76 13.68
N SER A 32 8.20 -0.67 12.86
CA SER A 32 7.04 -1.53 12.94
C SER A 32 7.53 -2.85 12.39
N ASP A 33 8.13 -3.66 13.26
CA ASP A 33 8.32 -5.11 13.09
C ASP A 33 6.96 -5.85 13.03
N THR A 34 5.90 -5.16 12.62
CA THR A 34 4.62 -5.74 12.28
C THR A 34 4.71 -6.14 10.81
N PRO A 35 4.61 -7.43 10.45
CA PRO A 35 4.56 -7.82 9.06
C PRO A 35 3.37 -7.11 8.41
N GLU A 36 3.65 -6.13 7.56
CA GLU A 36 2.64 -5.38 6.83
C GLU A 36 1.84 -6.38 6.00
N LYS A 37 0.56 -6.52 6.33
CA LYS A 37 -0.34 -7.43 5.63
C LYS A 37 -0.37 -7.02 4.15
N PRO A 38 -0.21 -7.95 3.19
CA PRO A 38 -0.17 -7.59 1.78
C PRO A 38 -1.44 -6.85 1.37
N ASP A 39 -1.25 -5.67 0.77
CA ASP A 39 -2.32 -4.87 0.19
C ASP A 39 -2.93 -5.61 -1.00
N ARG A 40 -4.22 -5.96 -0.86
CA ARG A 40 -5.03 -6.66 -1.87
C ARG A 40 -6.05 -5.74 -2.55
N SER A 41 -5.91 -4.43 -2.41
CA SER A 41 -6.80 -3.48 -3.06
C SER A 41 -6.60 -3.47 -4.59
N PRO A 42 -7.65 -3.22 -5.39
CA PRO A 42 -7.52 -3.14 -6.84
C PRO A 42 -6.56 -2.01 -7.27
N ARG A 43 -5.53 -2.35 -8.05
CA ARG A 43 -4.60 -1.36 -8.63
C ARG A 43 -5.16 -0.61 -9.85
N VAL A 44 -6.38 -0.95 -10.27
CA VAL A 44 -7.02 -0.45 -11.49
C VAL A 44 -8.46 0.00 -11.20
N PRO A 45 -9.03 0.92 -12.00
CA PRO A 45 -10.43 1.34 -11.85
C PRO A 45 -11.38 0.13 -11.88
N THR A 46 -12.39 0.17 -11.01
CA THR A 46 -13.47 -0.82 -10.98
C THR A 46 -14.71 -0.25 -11.66
N PHE A 47 -15.49 -1.13 -12.29
CA PHE A 47 -16.73 -0.76 -12.97
C PHE A 47 -17.88 -1.59 -12.39
N PRO A 48 -19.08 -0.99 -12.23
CA PRO A 48 -20.26 -1.74 -11.83
C PRO A 48 -20.59 -2.77 -12.90
N ILE A 49 -20.86 -4.00 -12.48
CA ILE A 49 -21.17 -5.09 -13.41
C ILE A 49 -22.59 -4.91 -13.95
N GLN A 50 -22.71 -4.94 -15.28
CA GLN A 50 -23.98 -4.78 -16.00
C GLN A 50 -24.10 -5.93 -17.01
N GLY A 51 -25.06 -6.85 -16.80
CA GLY A 51 -25.29 -7.96 -17.71
C GLY A 51 -24.36 -9.16 -17.51
N ASP A 52 -23.67 -9.56 -18.58
CA ASP A 52 -23.13 -10.89 -18.88
C ASP A 52 -21.85 -11.26 -18.08
N LEU A 53 -21.93 -11.29 -16.75
CA LEU A 53 -20.90 -11.85 -15.86
C LEU A 53 -21.29 -13.26 -15.42
N ALA A 54 -20.37 -14.21 -15.60
CA ALA A 54 -20.49 -15.55 -15.06
C ALA A 54 -19.30 -15.89 -14.14
N GLY A 55 -19.57 -16.68 -13.10
CA GLY A 55 -18.58 -17.10 -12.12
C GLY A 55 -18.55 -16.24 -10.85
N GLU A 56 -17.67 -16.59 -9.93
CA GLU A 56 -17.42 -15.89 -8.67
C GLU A 56 -15.92 -15.85 -8.37
N LEU A 57 -15.47 -14.84 -7.61
CA LEU A 57 -14.08 -14.76 -7.17
C LEU A 57 -13.83 -15.74 -6.03
N GLY A 58 -12.79 -16.55 -6.18
CA GLY A 58 -12.34 -17.49 -5.16
C GLY A 58 -11.01 -17.08 -4.53
N VAL A 59 -10.72 -17.64 -3.36
CA VAL A 59 -9.39 -17.62 -2.77
C VAL A 59 -8.97 -19.03 -2.38
N PHE A 60 -7.68 -19.30 -2.48
CA PHE A 60 -7.08 -20.59 -2.11
C PHE A 60 -5.82 -20.34 -1.27
N GLU A 61 -5.65 -21.12 -0.21
CA GLU A 61 -4.45 -21.09 0.62
C GLU A 61 -3.55 -22.26 0.24
N THR A 62 -2.33 -21.97 -0.18
CA THR A 62 -1.38 -22.96 -0.67
C THR A 62 -0.71 -23.73 0.46
N ARG A 63 -0.40 -25.01 0.19
CA ARG A 63 0.51 -25.82 1.00
C ARG A 63 1.95 -25.66 0.53
N TYR A 64 2.89 -26.11 1.35
CA TYR A 64 4.32 -26.01 1.06
C TYR A 64 4.70 -26.56 -0.31
N GLU A 65 4.16 -27.72 -0.69
CA GLU A 65 4.47 -28.42 -1.94
C GLU A 65 3.61 -28.01 -3.14
N ASP A 66 2.65 -27.09 -2.97
CA ASP A 66 1.78 -26.71 -4.06
C ASP A 66 2.54 -25.93 -5.15
N THR A 67 2.14 -26.13 -6.40
CA THR A 67 2.62 -25.36 -7.56
C THR A 67 1.41 -24.88 -8.35
N PHE A 68 1.52 -23.82 -9.14
CA PHE A 68 0.39 -23.35 -9.96
C PHE A 68 -0.06 -24.38 -11.00
N ALA A 69 0.88 -25.16 -11.56
CA ALA A 69 0.53 -26.27 -12.45
C ALA A 69 -0.26 -27.38 -11.71
N GLY A 70 0.15 -27.72 -10.49
CA GLY A 70 -0.55 -28.71 -9.66
C GLY A 70 -1.94 -28.24 -9.23
N ILE A 71 -2.06 -26.99 -8.78
CA ILE A 71 -3.33 -26.36 -8.41
C ILE A 71 -4.25 -26.29 -9.63
N GLY A 72 -3.74 -25.81 -10.77
CA GLY A 72 -4.49 -25.75 -12.03
C GLY A 72 -5.05 -27.10 -12.46
N ASN A 73 -4.27 -28.18 -12.35
CA ASN A 73 -4.75 -29.53 -12.63
C ASN A 73 -5.88 -29.99 -11.69
N ARG A 74 -5.80 -29.66 -10.39
CA ARG A 74 -6.83 -30.04 -9.41
C ARG A 74 -8.12 -29.25 -9.57
N LEU A 75 -7.99 -27.96 -9.90
CA LEU A 75 -9.11 -27.01 -9.95
C LEU A 75 -9.60 -26.74 -11.38
N ALA A 76 -9.04 -27.44 -12.37
CA ALA A 76 -9.32 -27.23 -13.79
C ALA A 76 -9.09 -25.78 -14.25
N MET A 77 -8.00 -25.15 -13.78
CA MET A 77 -7.60 -23.80 -14.17
C MET A 77 -6.32 -23.78 -14.98
N GLY A 78 -6.21 -22.81 -15.88
CA GLY A 78 -5.02 -22.61 -16.70
C GLY A 78 -3.85 -22.08 -15.88
N TYR A 79 -2.64 -22.59 -16.14
CA TYR A 79 -1.42 -22.09 -15.50
C TYR A 79 -1.25 -20.57 -15.67
N LEU A 80 -1.47 -20.05 -16.88
CA LEU A 80 -1.35 -18.62 -17.17
C LEU A 80 -2.45 -17.78 -16.51
N GLU A 81 -3.61 -18.36 -16.23
CA GLU A 81 -4.69 -17.68 -15.52
C GLU A 81 -4.27 -17.43 -14.07
N LEU A 82 -3.77 -18.46 -13.40
CA LEU A 82 -3.22 -18.36 -12.04
C LEU A 82 -2.03 -17.38 -11.95
N VAL A 83 -1.09 -17.44 -12.89
CA VAL A 83 0.05 -16.50 -12.93
C VAL A 83 -0.41 -15.06 -13.08
N LYS A 84 -1.39 -14.80 -13.95
CA LYS A 84 -1.90 -13.44 -14.20
C LYS A 84 -2.77 -12.93 -13.06
N ALA A 85 -3.56 -13.79 -12.44
CA ALA A 85 -4.40 -13.45 -11.30
C ALA A 85 -3.57 -13.13 -10.04
N ASN A 86 -2.34 -13.65 -9.96
CA ASN A 86 -1.47 -13.53 -8.77
C ASN A 86 -0.09 -12.94 -9.08
N PRO A 87 0.02 -11.68 -9.52
CA PRO A 87 1.31 -11.04 -9.77
C PRO A 87 2.17 -10.98 -8.50
N GLY A 88 3.44 -11.36 -8.62
CA GLY A 88 4.40 -11.35 -7.51
C GLY A 88 4.41 -12.61 -6.65
N VAL A 89 3.53 -13.58 -6.92
CA VAL A 89 3.61 -14.93 -6.35
C VAL A 89 4.48 -15.81 -7.25
N ASP A 90 5.45 -16.52 -6.68
CA ASP A 90 6.25 -17.50 -7.41
C ASP A 90 5.35 -18.69 -7.83
N PRO A 91 5.16 -18.95 -9.14
CA PRO A 91 4.27 -20.02 -9.58
C PRO A 91 4.84 -21.43 -9.35
N TRP A 92 6.15 -21.56 -9.11
CA TRP A 92 6.80 -22.84 -8.85
C TRP A 92 6.87 -23.21 -7.38
N LEU A 93 6.88 -22.22 -6.49
CA LEU A 93 6.81 -22.44 -5.05
C LEU A 93 6.14 -21.24 -4.38
N PRO A 94 4.80 -21.14 -4.40
CA PRO A 94 4.06 -20.06 -3.73
C PRO A 94 4.34 -20.00 -2.23
N GLY A 95 4.73 -21.13 -1.62
CA GLY A 95 4.98 -21.27 -0.19
C GLY A 95 3.72 -21.65 0.58
N GLU A 96 3.89 -22.11 1.82
CA GLU A 96 2.77 -22.45 2.71
C GLU A 96 2.05 -21.18 3.20
N GLY A 97 0.71 -21.23 3.25
CA GLY A 97 -0.11 -20.13 3.76
C GLY A 97 -0.30 -18.97 2.79
N THR A 98 0.30 -19.04 1.59
CA THR A 98 0.12 -18.00 0.57
C THR A 98 -1.32 -18.03 0.06
N THR A 99 -2.05 -16.94 0.27
CA THR A 99 -3.39 -16.79 -0.31
C THR A 99 -3.28 -16.33 -1.76
N ILE A 100 -3.82 -17.12 -2.68
CA ILE A 100 -3.95 -16.78 -4.09
C ILE A 100 -5.42 -16.55 -4.46
N THR A 101 -5.64 -15.74 -5.49
CA THR A 101 -6.93 -15.52 -6.15
C THR A 101 -7.14 -16.62 -7.20
N LEU A 102 -8.37 -17.14 -7.26
CA LEU A 102 -8.84 -18.07 -8.28
C LEU A 102 -9.73 -17.33 -9.29
#